data_AF-A0A2G6QP84-F1
#
_entry.id   AF-A0A2G6QP84-F1
#
_cell.length_a   1.000
_cell.length_b   1.000
_cell.length_c   1.000
_cell.angle_alpha   90.00
_cell.angle_beta   90.00
_cell.angle_gamma   90.00
#
_symmetry.space_group_name_H-M   'P 1'
#
loop_
_entity.id
_entity.type
_entity.pdbx_description
1 polymer ?
#
loop_
_entity_poly.entity_id
_entity_poly.type
_entity_poly.pdbx_seq_one_letter_code
_entity_poly.pdbx_strand_id
1 'polypeptide(L)'
;MSKKIILLIFLFVFFVGKSQEIRTIQLKPVGSSEQLNIVPLGSVLELSFDDLDADNKEYQYRIEHQTFDWKLSNLVASQYIDGFQQNYITEVTNSFNTLQTYTHYSLTIPNENLMITKTGNYLISILDENENIVFSRRCVFYENNTLVGVSVTPARISQSLNQEQ
;
A
#
# COMPACT_ATOMS: atom_id res chain seq x y z
N MET A 1 -44.89 28.39 20.60
CA MET A 1 -43.87 28.37 19.52
C MET A 1 -42.58 27.67 19.98
N SER A 2 -42.68 26.50 20.65
CA SER A 2 -41.51 25.82 21.26
C SER A 2 -41.48 24.29 21.05
N LYS A 3 -42.46 23.72 20.33
CA LYS A 3 -42.53 22.26 20.10
C LYS A 3 -41.91 21.79 18.77
N LYS A 4 -41.44 22.70 17.91
CA LYS A 4 -40.84 22.34 16.61
C LYS A 4 -39.31 22.24 16.61
N ILE A 5 -38.63 22.68 17.67
CA ILE A 5 -37.16 22.68 17.75
C ILE A 5 -36.60 21.38 18.35
N ILE A 6 -37.40 20.64 19.13
CA ILE A 6 -36.96 19.39 19.77
C ILE A 6 -36.89 18.23 18.76
N LEU A 7 -37.59 18.30 17.62
CA LEU A 7 -37.57 17.25 16.60
C LEU A 7 -36.31 17.24 15.72
N LEU A 8 -35.56 18.35 15.68
CA LEU A 8 -34.38 18.47 14.81
C LEU A 8 -33.08 17.97 15.46
N ILE A 9 -33.07 17.80 16.78
CA ILE A 9 -31.93 17.25 17.53
C ILE A 9 -31.96 15.71 17.56
N PHE A 10 -33.12 15.10 17.29
CA PHE A 10 -33.26 13.63 17.22
C PHE A 10 -32.91 13.05 15.83
N LEU A 11 -32.61 13.89 14.83
CA LEU A 11 -32.13 13.45 13.51
C LEU A 11 -30.59 13.50 13.37
N PHE A 12 -29.88 13.79 14.47
CA PHE A 12 -28.43 13.62 14.55
C PHE A 12 -28.09 12.29 15.25
N VAL A 13 -28.94 11.28 15.08
CA VAL A 13 -28.67 9.90 15.52
C VAL A 13 -27.68 9.31 14.54
N PHE A 14 -26.40 9.42 14.91
CA PHE A 14 -25.35 8.44 14.62
C PHE A 14 -25.33 7.90 13.18
N PHE A 15 -24.91 8.72 12.21
CA PHE A 15 -24.18 8.16 11.07
C PHE A 15 -22.75 7.85 11.55
N VAL A 16 -22.62 6.81 12.38
CA VAL A 16 -21.30 6.18 12.57
C VAL A 16 -21.11 5.36 11.32
N GLY A 17 -20.52 5.97 10.29
CA GLY A 17 -19.98 5.19 9.20
C GLY A 17 -19.03 4.17 9.81
N LYS A 18 -19.32 2.87 9.65
CA LYS A 18 -18.36 1.83 10.00
C LYS A 18 -17.12 2.08 9.12
N SER A 19 -16.04 2.52 9.75
CA SER A 19 -14.74 2.57 9.08
C SER A 19 -14.25 1.14 8.92
N GLN A 20 -13.88 0.76 7.70
CA GLN A 20 -13.25 -0.54 7.44
C GLN A 20 -12.02 -0.71 8.34
N GLU A 21 -11.87 -1.87 8.97
CA GLU A 21 -10.77 -2.15 9.88
C GLU A 21 -9.71 -3.03 9.20
N ILE A 22 -8.79 -2.37 8.50
CA ILE A 22 -7.64 -3.03 7.87
C ILE A 22 -6.45 -3.15 8.84
N ARG A 23 -5.90 -4.35 8.96
CA ARG A 23 -4.76 -4.68 9.82
C ARG A 23 -3.69 -5.47 9.05
N THR A 24 -2.55 -5.65 9.71
CA THR A 24 -1.44 -6.51 9.24
C THR A 24 -0.96 -6.21 7.82
N ILE A 25 -0.93 -4.94 7.41
CA ILE A 25 -0.46 -4.59 6.07
C ILE A 25 1.04 -4.87 5.97
N GLN A 26 1.42 -5.81 5.11
CA GLN A 26 2.81 -6.18 4.82
C GLN A 26 3.11 -5.96 3.34
N LEU A 27 4.27 -5.39 3.04
CA LEU A 27 4.85 -5.38 1.71
C LEU A 27 6.28 -5.91 1.83
N LYS A 28 6.60 -6.98 1.11
CA LYS A 28 7.89 -7.65 1.19
C LYS A 28 8.24 -8.39 -0.10
N PRO A 29 9.51 -8.64 -0.39
CA PRO A 29 9.90 -9.54 -1.47
C PRO A 29 9.44 -10.96 -1.17
N VAL A 30 8.96 -11.69 -2.19
CA VAL A 30 8.60 -13.11 -2.05
C VAL A 30 9.83 -13.90 -1.58
N GLY A 31 9.66 -14.72 -0.55
CA GLY A 31 10.73 -15.52 0.06
C GLY A 31 11.61 -14.77 1.07
N SER A 32 11.37 -13.47 1.31
CA SER A 32 12.04 -12.71 2.36
C SER A 32 11.17 -12.60 3.62
N SER A 33 11.79 -12.70 4.79
CA SER A 33 11.15 -12.35 6.07
C SER A 33 11.21 -10.85 6.37
N GLU A 34 12.03 -10.09 5.64
CA GLU A 34 12.23 -8.66 5.85
C GLU A 34 11.25 -7.84 5.00
N GLN A 35 10.67 -6.80 5.61
CA GLN A 35 9.83 -5.82 4.92
C GLN A 35 10.70 -4.82 4.15
N LEU A 36 11.28 -5.28 3.04
CA LEU A 36 12.06 -4.45 2.14
C LEU A 36 11.22 -4.01 0.95
N ASN A 37 10.93 -2.71 0.90
CA ASN A 37 10.13 -2.11 -0.18
C ASN A 37 10.99 -1.53 -1.31
N ILE A 38 12.29 -1.83 -1.33
CA ILE A 38 13.23 -1.41 -2.36
C ILE A 38 13.85 -2.66 -2.94
N VAL A 39 13.53 -2.97 -4.19
CA VAL A 39 13.89 -4.24 -4.82
C VAL A 39 14.43 -4.06 -6.24
N PRO A 40 15.28 -4.96 -6.73
CA PRO A 40 15.67 -4.97 -8.14
C PRO A 40 14.45 -5.08 -9.05
N LEU A 41 14.47 -4.40 -10.20
CA LEU A 41 13.50 -4.59 -11.27
C LEU A 41 13.45 -6.07 -11.67
N GLY A 42 12.23 -6.61 -11.83
CA GLY A 42 11.99 -8.04 -12.04
C GLY A 42 11.86 -8.88 -10.77
N SER A 43 12.11 -8.31 -9.59
CA SER A 43 11.75 -8.95 -8.32
C SER A 43 10.24 -8.96 -8.12
N VAL A 44 9.75 -9.96 -7.37
CA VAL A 44 8.33 -10.06 -7.01
C VAL A 44 8.13 -9.60 -5.57
N LEU A 45 7.26 -8.61 -5.39
CA LEU A 45 6.75 -8.16 -4.10
C LEU A 45 5.42 -8.84 -3.80
N GLU A 46 5.21 -9.22 -2.56
CA GLU A 46 3.93 -9.64 -2.00
C GLU A 46 3.41 -8.51 -1.10
N LEU A 47 2.22 -8.02 -1.42
CA LEU A 47 1.40 -7.17 -0.56
C LEU A 47 0.31 -8.03 0.08
N SER A 48 0.20 -8.03 1.40
CA SER A 48 -0.89 -8.71 2.10
C SER A 48 -1.44 -7.88 3.24
N PHE A 49 -2.72 -8.11 3.58
CA PHE A 49 -3.43 -7.42 4.65
C PHE A 49 -4.66 -8.22 5.10
N ASP A 50 -5.16 -7.89 6.29
CA ASP A 50 -6.36 -8.49 6.88
C ASP A 50 -7.47 -7.46 7.00
N ASP A 51 -8.69 -7.80 6.56
CA ASP A 51 -9.91 -7.05 6.86
C ASP A 51 -10.66 -7.72 8.02
N LEU A 52 -10.81 -7.01 9.14
CA LEU A 52 -11.46 -7.55 10.35
C LEU A 52 -13.00 -7.51 10.32
N ASP A 53 -13.60 -6.88 9.31
CA ASP A 53 -15.06 -6.94 9.12
C ASP A 53 -15.52 -8.33 8.63
N ALA A 54 -14.61 -9.09 7.99
CA ALA A 54 -14.80 -10.46 7.52
C ALA A 54 -16.01 -10.69 6.59
N ASP A 55 -16.33 -9.71 5.75
CA ASP A 55 -17.47 -9.69 4.85
C ASP A 55 -17.12 -9.94 3.37
N ASN A 56 -15.91 -10.44 3.06
CA ASN A 56 -15.44 -10.80 1.70
C ASN A 56 -15.64 -9.67 0.66
N LYS A 57 -15.21 -8.46 1.00
CA LYS A 57 -15.25 -7.31 0.10
C LYS A 57 -14.39 -7.52 -1.14
N GLU A 58 -14.82 -6.94 -2.26
CA GLU A 58 -14.02 -6.87 -3.47
C GLU A 58 -13.09 -5.65 -3.39
N TYR A 59 -11.78 -5.92 -3.27
CA TYR A 59 -10.76 -4.88 -3.33
C TYR A 59 -10.07 -4.85 -4.69
N GLN A 60 -9.73 -3.65 -5.13
CA GLN A 60 -8.87 -3.42 -6.29
C GLN A 60 -7.51 -2.90 -5.84
N TYR A 61 -6.48 -3.16 -6.62
CA TYR A 61 -5.19 -2.51 -6.48
C TYR A 61 -4.94 -1.60 -7.68
N ARG A 62 -4.31 -0.45 -7.45
CA ARG A 62 -3.82 0.48 -8.47
C ARG A 62 -2.35 0.77 -8.27
N ILE A 63 -1.58 0.75 -9.36
CA ILE A 63 -0.14 1.03 -9.33
C ILE A 63 0.16 2.32 -10.07
N GLU A 64 0.80 3.28 -9.39
CA GLU A 64 1.12 4.59 -9.96
C GLU A 64 2.61 4.86 -9.88
N HIS A 65 3.26 5.14 -11.01
CA HIS A 65 4.65 5.59 -11.03
C HIS A 65 4.76 7.03 -10.50
N GLN A 66 5.69 7.23 -9.58
CA GLN A 66 5.93 8.48 -8.86
C GLN A 66 7.32 9.04 -9.19
N THR A 67 7.46 10.35 -9.09
CA THR A 67 8.74 11.06 -9.15
C THR A 67 9.57 10.82 -7.87
N PHE A 68 10.80 11.34 -7.85
CA PHE A 68 11.70 11.24 -6.69
C PHE A 68 11.10 11.87 -5.42
N ASP A 69 10.26 12.90 -5.56
CA ASP A 69 9.54 13.59 -4.48
C ASP A 69 8.15 13.01 -4.21
N TRP A 70 7.87 11.79 -4.70
CA TRP A 70 6.61 11.07 -4.50
C TRP A 70 5.36 11.81 -5.01
N LYS A 71 5.49 12.50 -6.15
CA LYS A 71 4.36 13.06 -6.90
C LYS A 71 4.05 12.19 -8.12
N LEU A 72 2.80 12.21 -8.55
CA LEU A 72 2.39 11.46 -9.72
C LEU A 72 3.24 11.90 -10.91
N SER A 73 3.89 10.92 -11.56
CA SER A 73 4.70 11.21 -12.73
C SER A 73 3.83 11.55 -13.94
N ASN A 74 4.41 12.22 -14.93
CA ASN A 74 3.76 12.50 -16.21
C ASN A 74 3.75 11.29 -17.18
N LEU A 75 4.17 10.12 -16.72
CA LEU A 75 4.19 8.91 -17.54
C LEU A 75 2.78 8.35 -17.67
N VAL A 76 2.41 7.94 -18.88
CA VAL A 76 1.20 7.13 -19.08
C VAL A 76 1.46 5.68 -18.66
N ALA A 77 0.43 4.96 -18.21
CA ALA A 77 0.57 3.61 -17.67
C ALA A 77 1.38 2.65 -18.57
N SER A 78 1.14 2.68 -19.87
CA SER A 78 1.84 1.83 -20.86
C SER A 78 3.35 2.10 -20.99
N GLN A 79 3.87 3.19 -20.42
CA GLN A 79 5.30 3.49 -20.40
C GLN A 79 6.05 2.82 -19.25
N TYR A 80 5.34 2.28 -18.25
CA TYR A 80 5.94 1.68 -17.05
C TYR A 80 5.28 0.38 -16.59
N ILE A 81 4.11 0.06 -17.13
CA ILE A 81 3.39 -1.20 -16.94
C ILE A 81 3.12 -1.82 -18.31
N ASP A 82 3.38 -3.12 -18.42
CA ASP A 82 2.75 -3.98 -19.43
C ASP A 82 1.56 -4.69 -18.77
N GLY A 83 0.36 -4.50 -19.30
CA GLY A 83 -0.91 -4.91 -18.67
C GLY A 83 -1.74 -3.73 -18.12
N PHE A 84 -2.57 -4.00 -17.12
CA PHE A 84 -3.53 -3.01 -16.60
C PHE A 84 -3.05 -2.36 -15.30
N GLN A 85 -3.17 -1.04 -15.22
CA GLN A 85 -2.76 -0.25 -14.05
C GLN A 85 -3.57 -0.57 -12.78
N GLN A 86 -4.82 -1.01 -12.95
CA GLN A 86 -5.76 -1.31 -11.88
C GLN A 86 -6.46 -2.65 -12.15
N ASN A 87 -6.46 -3.55 -11.17
CA ASN A 87 -7.13 -4.85 -11.26
C ASN A 87 -7.70 -5.26 -9.89
N TYR A 88 -8.55 -6.28 -9.90
CA TYR A 88 -9.09 -6.89 -8.67
C TYR A 88 -8.05 -7.77 -7.97
N ILE A 89 -8.12 -7.83 -6.65
CA ILE A 89 -7.41 -8.82 -5.84
C ILE A 89 -8.21 -10.12 -5.85
N THR A 90 -7.63 -11.19 -6.38
CA THR A 90 -8.30 -12.50 -6.50
C THR A 90 -7.92 -13.48 -5.39
N GLU A 91 -6.73 -13.33 -4.79
CA GLU A 91 -6.26 -14.21 -3.72
C GLU A 91 -6.83 -13.75 -2.37
N VAL A 92 -7.95 -14.39 -1.99
CA VAL A 92 -8.73 -14.06 -0.80
C VAL A 92 -8.97 -15.33 0.02
N THR A 93 -8.70 -15.27 1.33
CA THR A 93 -8.88 -16.42 2.24
C THR A 93 -9.51 -15.99 3.55
N ASN A 94 -10.57 -16.67 3.98
CA ASN A 94 -11.19 -16.40 5.28
C ASN A 94 -10.43 -17.05 6.44
N SER A 95 -10.39 -16.36 7.58
CA SER A 95 -9.87 -16.91 8.83
C SER A 95 -10.64 -18.17 9.24
N PHE A 96 -9.94 -19.15 9.82
CA PHE A 96 -10.53 -20.41 10.27
C PHE A 96 -10.23 -20.68 11.75
N ASN A 97 -11.26 -20.98 12.54
CA ASN A 97 -11.14 -21.26 13.99
C ASN A 97 -10.39 -20.18 14.79
N THR A 98 -10.58 -18.91 14.47
CA THR A 98 -10.00 -17.77 15.19
C THR A 98 -11.03 -17.08 16.07
N LEU A 99 -10.59 -16.44 17.17
CA LEU A 99 -11.47 -15.62 18.02
C LEU A 99 -11.91 -14.33 17.34
N GLN A 100 -10.98 -13.69 16.62
CA GLN A 100 -11.25 -12.56 15.74
C GLN A 100 -11.37 -13.09 14.32
N THR A 101 -12.54 -12.93 13.71
CA THR A 101 -12.73 -13.28 12.30
C THR A 101 -12.08 -12.21 11.43
N TYR A 102 -11.44 -12.62 10.34
CA TYR A 102 -10.89 -11.72 9.33
C TYR A 102 -10.93 -12.36 7.94
N THR A 103 -10.86 -11.54 6.91
CA THR A 103 -10.60 -11.96 5.53
C THR A 103 -9.19 -11.51 5.15
N HIS A 104 -8.34 -12.45 4.79
CA HIS A 104 -6.96 -12.21 4.34
C HIS A 104 -6.93 -11.99 2.84
N TYR A 105 -6.22 -10.94 2.41
CA TYR A 105 -5.98 -10.62 1.03
C TYR A 105 -4.48 -10.67 0.75
N SER A 106 -4.09 -11.26 -0.39
CA SER A 106 -2.71 -11.24 -0.87
C SER A 106 -2.66 -10.85 -2.35
N LEU A 107 -1.56 -10.22 -2.75
CA LEU A 107 -1.30 -9.78 -4.11
C LEU A 107 0.19 -9.84 -4.39
N THR A 108 0.57 -10.45 -5.50
CA THR A 108 1.95 -10.37 -6.03
C THR A 108 2.06 -9.29 -7.10
N ILE A 109 3.19 -8.58 -7.11
CA ILE A 109 3.54 -7.55 -8.09
C ILE A 109 5.00 -7.77 -8.50
N PRO A 110 5.29 -8.01 -9.79
CA PRO A 110 4.34 -8.21 -10.89
C PRO A 110 3.51 -9.50 -10.77
N ASN A 111 2.47 -9.63 -11.58
CA ASN A 111 1.60 -10.81 -11.72
C ASN A 111 1.15 -10.99 -13.18
N GLU A 112 0.24 -11.94 -13.43
CA GLU A 112 -0.24 -12.26 -14.79
C GLU A 112 -0.91 -11.08 -15.53
N ASN A 113 -1.49 -10.13 -14.79
CA ASN A 113 -2.21 -8.99 -15.34
C ASN A 113 -1.37 -7.70 -15.42
N LEU A 114 -0.18 -7.69 -14.81
CA LEU A 114 0.67 -6.51 -14.71
C LEU A 114 2.14 -6.90 -14.55
N MET A 115 2.98 -6.36 -15.43
CA MET A 115 4.43 -6.40 -15.34
C MET A 115 5.01 -4.99 -15.24
N ILE A 116 5.85 -4.74 -14.24
CA ILE A 116 6.59 -3.48 -14.10
C ILE A 116 7.77 -3.49 -15.08
N THR A 117 7.79 -2.53 -16.02
CA THR A 117 8.79 -2.46 -17.10
C THR A 117 9.80 -1.33 -16.92
N LYS A 118 9.58 -0.44 -15.95
CA LYS A 118 10.44 0.72 -15.69
C LYS A 118 10.90 0.76 -14.24
N THR A 119 12.14 1.17 -14.02
CA THR A 119 12.62 1.53 -12.68
C THR A 119 11.96 2.81 -12.18
N GLY A 120 11.92 2.98 -10.86
CA GLY A 120 11.40 4.19 -10.23
C GLY A 120 10.67 3.94 -8.93
N ASN A 121 10.04 5.01 -8.44
CA ASN A 121 9.18 4.98 -7.26
C ASN A 121 7.77 4.61 -7.68
N TYR A 122 7.10 3.78 -6.89
CA TYR A 122 5.75 3.33 -7.16
C TYR A 122 4.89 3.45 -5.90
N LEU A 123 3.64 3.88 -6.10
CA LEU A 123 2.60 3.84 -5.09
C LEU A 123 1.63 2.73 -5.44
N ILE A 124 1.47 1.78 -4.52
CA ILE A 124 0.47 0.71 -4.60
C ILE A 124 -0.69 1.15 -3.71
N SER A 125 -1.84 1.41 -4.30
CA SER A 125 -3.06 1.80 -3.58
C SER A 125 -4.07 0.67 -3.61
N ILE A 126 -4.68 0.38 -2.46
CA ILE A 126 -5.83 -0.52 -2.37
C ILE A 126 -7.10 0.32 -2.33
N LEU A 127 -8.05 -0.02 -3.19
CA LEU A 127 -9.31 0.69 -3.38
C LEU A 127 -10.48 -0.22 -3.03
N ASP A 128 -11.50 0.35 -2.40
CA ASP A 128 -12.78 -0.32 -2.17
C ASP A 128 -13.66 -0.36 -3.44
N GLU A 129 -14.84 -0.95 -3.33
CA GLU A 129 -15.85 -1.04 -4.39
C GLU A 129 -16.30 0.32 -4.97
N ASN A 130 -16.10 1.40 -4.20
CA ASN A 130 -16.46 2.77 -4.58
C ASN A 130 -15.25 3.56 -5.09
N GLU A 131 -14.14 2.88 -5.39
CA GLU A 131 -12.86 3.45 -5.80
C GLU A 131 -12.22 4.41 -4.76
N ASN A 132 -12.63 4.33 -3.49
CA ASN A 132 -11.96 5.08 -2.43
C ASN A 132 -10.68 4.37 -2.02
N ILE A 133 -9.61 5.14 -1.80
CA ILE A 133 -8.35 4.61 -1.31
C ILE A 133 -8.51 4.20 0.16
N VAL A 134 -8.39 2.90 0.42
CA VAL A 134 -8.40 2.32 1.77
C VAL A 134 -7.04 2.52 2.43
N PHE A 135 -5.97 2.17 1.71
CA PHE A 135 -4.60 2.46 2.12
C PHE A 135 -3.66 2.47 0.92
N SER A 136 -2.41 2.89 1.15
CA SER A 136 -1.35 2.79 0.14
C SER A 136 0.00 2.42 0.73
N ARG A 137 0.86 1.84 -0.10
CA ARG A 137 2.24 1.50 0.23
C ARG A 137 3.17 1.95 -0.87
N ARG A 138 4.35 2.42 -0.45
CA ARG A 138 5.41 2.89 -1.33
C ARG A 138 6.41 1.76 -1.57
N CYS A 139 6.83 1.59 -2.81
CA CYS A 139 7.96 0.74 -3.16
C CYS A 139 8.83 1.36 -4.24
N VAL A 140 10.01 0.79 -4.43
CA VAL A 140 10.99 1.23 -5.42
C VAL A 140 11.50 0.01 -6.18
N PHE A 141 11.45 0.08 -7.50
CA PHE A 141 12.12 -0.88 -8.39
C PHE A 141 13.38 -0.22 -8.97
N TYR A 142 14.55 -0.83 -8.79
CA TYR A 142 15.82 -0.27 -9.25
C TYR A 142 16.60 -1.20 -10.17
N GLU A 143 17.51 -0.64 -10.96
CA GLU A 143 18.47 -1.40 -11.78
C GLU A 143 19.87 -1.27 -11.19
N ASN A 144 20.64 -2.35 -11.23
CA ASN A 144 22.00 -2.39 -10.70
C ASN A 144 23.04 -1.99 -11.76
N ASN A 145 22.91 -0.78 -12.31
CA ASN A 145 23.78 -0.28 -13.38
C ASN A 145 25.08 0.37 -12.84
N THR A 146 25.11 0.72 -11.55
CA THR A 146 26.24 1.40 -10.91
C THR A 146 26.49 0.84 -9.51
N LEU A 147 27.75 0.64 -9.16
CA LEU A 147 28.16 0.26 -7.81
C LEU A 147 28.20 1.49 -6.90
N VAL A 148 27.40 1.48 -5.83
CA VAL A 148 27.41 2.53 -4.79
C VAL A 148 28.16 2.01 -3.57
N GLY A 149 29.39 2.47 -3.38
CA GLY A 149 30.18 2.16 -2.18
C GLY A 149 29.73 3.05 -1.01
N VAL A 150 29.11 2.44 0.01
CA VAL A 150 28.73 3.13 1.26
C VAL A 150 29.65 2.66 2.37
N SER A 151 30.24 3.60 3.11
CA SER A 151 30.99 3.32 4.33
C SER A 151 30.51 4.26 5.42
N VAL A 152 30.07 3.70 6.54
CA VAL A 152 29.69 4.47 7.73
C VAL A 152 30.95 4.72 8.54
N THR A 153 31.34 5.99 8.67
CA THR A 153 32.48 6.39 9.51
C THR A 153 32.01 7.41 10.53
N PRO A 154 32.53 7.39 11.78
CA PRO A 154 32.19 8.40 12.76
C PRO A 154 32.52 9.80 12.26
N ALA A 155 31.60 10.74 12.42
CA ALA A 155 31.82 12.13 12.06
C ALA A 155 33.04 12.69 12.80
N ARG A 156 34.01 13.24 12.06
CA ARG A 156 35.14 13.98 12.64
C ARG A 156 34.81 15.46 12.66
N ILE A 157 33.94 15.86 13.58
CA ILE A 157 33.67 17.28 13.87
C ILE A 157 34.29 17.62 15.21
N SER A 158 35.30 18.50 15.20
CA SER A 158 35.81 19.14 16.41
C SER A 158 34.72 20.04 16.98
N GLN A 159 34.12 19.60 18.09
CA GLN A 159 33.17 20.35 18.92
C GLN A 159 31.95 20.91 18.18
N SER A 160 31.07 20.03 17.71
CA SER A 160 29.62 20.31 17.82
C SER A 160 28.82 19.01 17.87
N LEU A 161 28.24 18.80 19.06
CA LEU A 161 26.93 18.21 19.36
C LEU A 161 26.70 16.73 19.03
N ASN A 162 26.57 15.99 20.13
CA ASN A 162 25.83 14.75 20.30
C ASN A 162 24.64 14.63 19.33
N GLN A 163 24.52 13.41 18.78
CA GLN A 163 23.35 12.82 18.11
C GLN A 163 23.07 13.22 16.67
N GLU A 164 23.89 12.76 15.73
CA GLU A 164 23.38 12.37 14.40
C GLU A 164 24.05 11.05 13.99
N GLN A 165 23.22 10.04 13.68
CA GLN A 165 23.62 8.75 13.13
C GLN A 165 23.53 8.78 11.61
#